data_AF-A0A4Q3THU9-F1
#
_entry.id   AF-A0A4Q3THU9-F1
#
_cell.length_a   1.000
_cell.length_b   1.000
_cell.length_c   1.000
_cell.angle_alpha   90.00
_cell.angle_beta   90.00
_cell.angle_gamma   90.00
#
_symmetry.space_group_name_H-M   'P 1'
#
loop_
_entity.id
_entity.type
_entity.pdbx_description
1 polymer ?
#
loop_
_entity_poly.entity_id
_entity_poly.type
_entity_poly.pdbx_seq_one_letter_code
_entity_poly.pdbx_strand_id
1 'polypeptide(L)'
;MSRTPLTRRLRGVAGIAALALGLASCGGGDKATDASGSPSSITFSILSAEGQASAGPLWQPLLDDMTKAVGVPVKPYFGSNYTVLVEAMRGNQTQVAWFSAKPAVEAIDRADAEVIARTVNKEGLDSYRSTLIVRAGSGITLDQVLACGKKYNFGIGDAQSTSGTL
;
A
#
# COMPACT_ATOMS: atom_id res chain seq x y z
N MET A 1 70.51 -24.82 3.31
CA MET A 1 71.88 -24.55 3.79
C MET A 1 72.01 -23.05 4.04
N SER A 2 72.62 -22.70 5.17
CA SER A 2 72.98 -21.33 5.58
C SER A 2 71.84 -20.42 6.04
N ARG A 3 71.86 -19.70 7.16
CA ARG A 3 72.65 -19.63 8.42
C ARG A 3 71.85 -18.54 9.20
N THR A 4 71.18 -18.86 10.32
CA THR A 4 71.52 -18.39 11.70
C THR A 4 71.84 -16.88 11.85
N PRO A 5 71.68 -16.25 13.04
CA PRO A 5 70.64 -16.38 14.07
C PRO A 5 70.33 -15.06 14.86
N LEU A 6 69.53 -15.17 15.95
CA LEU A 6 69.69 -14.55 17.29
C LEU A 6 70.02 -13.03 17.38
N THR A 7 69.48 -12.16 18.25
CA THR A 7 68.62 -12.23 19.44
C THR A 7 68.53 -10.81 20.04
N ARG A 8 67.38 -10.50 20.66
CA ARG A 8 67.23 -9.95 22.04
C ARG A 8 67.82 -8.58 22.39
N ARG A 9 66.95 -7.68 22.85
CA ARG A 9 67.05 -6.76 24.04
C ARG A 9 65.83 -5.82 23.99
N LEU A 10 64.77 -6.03 24.77
CA LEU A 10 64.53 -5.63 26.17
C LEU A 10 64.90 -4.19 26.56
N ARG A 11 63.86 -3.48 27.05
CA ARG A 11 63.81 -2.33 27.99
C ARG A 11 63.70 -0.92 27.41
N GLY A 12 62.65 -0.22 27.85
CA GLY A 12 62.56 1.25 27.83
C GLY A 12 61.15 1.77 28.04
N VAL A 13 60.73 1.89 29.31
CA VAL A 13 59.53 2.63 29.73
C VAL A 13 59.88 4.13 29.79
N ALA A 14 59.10 4.98 29.10
CA ALA A 14 58.86 6.42 29.35
C ALA A 14 58.11 6.97 28.11
N GLY A 15 57.05 7.78 28.18
CA GLY A 15 56.46 8.52 29.28
C GLY A 15 55.04 9.00 28.92
N ILE A 16 54.33 9.43 29.96
CA ILE A 16 52.98 9.98 29.95
C ILE A 16 53.03 11.45 29.51
N ALA A 17 52.29 11.83 28.45
CA ALA A 17 51.73 13.16 28.15
C ALA A 17 51.24 13.10 26.68
N ALA A 18 50.03 13.45 26.26
CA ALA A 18 49.00 14.30 26.84
C ALA A 18 47.61 13.79 26.42
N LEU A 19 46.78 13.49 27.41
CA LEU A 19 45.32 13.46 27.31
C LEU A 19 44.86 14.92 27.45
N ALA A 20 44.34 15.53 26.38
CA ALA A 20 43.36 16.62 26.38
C ALA A 20 43.43 17.39 25.07
N LEU A 21 42.65 16.99 24.06
CA LEU A 21 42.16 17.88 23.00
C LEU A 21 41.06 17.13 22.22
N GLY A 22 39.80 17.51 22.42
CA GLY A 22 38.74 17.18 21.46
C GLY A 22 37.39 16.68 21.97
N LEU A 23 37.05 16.78 23.26
CA LEU A 23 35.67 16.56 23.76
C LEU A 23 34.79 17.81 23.55
N ALA A 24 34.75 18.34 22.34
CA ALA A 24 33.95 19.52 21.98
C ALA A 24 33.23 19.35 20.63
N SER A 25 32.68 18.16 20.36
CA SER A 25 31.78 17.92 19.22
C SER A 25 30.33 17.58 19.63
N CYS A 26 29.99 17.66 20.91
CA CYS A 26 28.61 17.59 21.38
C CYS A 26 28.00 19.00 21.39
N GLY A 27 27.76 19.54 20.19
CA GLY A 27 27.12 20.85 19.99
C GLY A 27 26.38 20.98 18.66
N GLY A 28 26.36 19.93 17.83
CA GLY A 28 25.40 19.80 16.75
C GLY A 28 24.15 19.19 17.37
N GLY A 29 23.16 20.04 17.68
CA GLY A 29 21.89 19.59 18.23
C GLY A 29 21.37 18.41 17.43
N ASP A 30 20.99 17.37 18.15
CA ASP A 30 20.02 16.39 17.67
C ASP A 30 18.83 17.20 17.15
N LYS A 31 18.83 17.50 15.85
CA LYS A 31 17.57 17.59 15.14
C LYS A 31 17.02 16.19 15.26
N ALA A 32 16.22 15.99 16.30
CA ALA A 32 15.06 15.14 16.22
C ALA A 32 14.54 15.33 14.79
N THR A 33 14.70 14.30 13.97
CA THR A 33 13.99 14.23 12.71
C THR A 33 12.54 14.24 13.13
N ASP A 34 11.91 15.42 13.07
CA ASP A 34 10.48 15.58 13.21
C ASP A 34 9.86 14.64 12.16
N ALA A 35 9.51 13.43 12.59
CA ALA A 35 8.72 12.48 11.83
C ALA A 35 7.25 12.92 11.78
N SER A 36 7.01 14.24 11.78
CA SER A 36 5.71 14.89 11.85
C SER A 36 5.58 16.04 10.84
N GLY A 37 6.31 15.96 9.73
CA GLY A 37 6.02 16.80 8.57
C GLY A 37 4.76 16.28 7.87
N SER A 38 3.71 17.10 7.80
CA SER A 38 2.55 16.80 6.96
C SER A 38 3.00 16.44 5.54
N PRO A 39 2.46 15.39 4.91
CA PRO A 39 2.89 14.97 3.59
C PRO A 39 2.68 16.10 2.58
N SER A 40 3.62 16.29 1.65
CA SER A 40 3.49 17.33 0.60
C SER A 40 2.43 17.01 -0.45
N SER A 41 2.01 15.75 -0.54
CA SER A 41 0.86 15.27 -1.30
C SER A 41 0.46 13.88 -0.82
N ILE A 42 -0.78 13.48 -1.12
CA ILE A 42 -1.29 12.13 -0.87
C ILE A 42 -1.56 11.47 -2.23
N THR A 43 -1.12 10.23 -2.41
CA THR A 43 -1.52 9.44 -3.58
C THR A 43 -2.65 8.48 -3.22
N PHE A 44 -3.75 8.56 -3.96
CA PHE A 44 -4.99 7.81 -3.74
C PHE A 44 -5.16 6.72 -4.82
N SER A 45 -5.08 5.45 -4.44
CA SER A 45 -5.27 4.29 -5.31
C SER A 45 -6.73 4.04 -5.66
N ILE A 46 -6.99 3.85 -6.95
CA ILE A 46 -8.31 3.59 -7.52
C ILE A 46 -8.21 2.40 -8.47
N LEU A 47 -9.11 1.43 -8.32
CA LEU A 47 -9.25 0.37 -9.30
C LEU A 47 -9.96 0.94 -10.53
N SER A 48 -9.37 0.80 -11.71
CA SER A 48 -10.05 1.07 -12.98
C SER A 48 -9.77 -0.04 -13.99
N ALA A 49 -10.72 -0.97 -14.12
CA ALA A 49 -10.66 -2.04 -15.12
C ALA A 49 -10.69 -1.50 -16.56
N GLU A 50 -11.37 -0.36 -16.77
CA GLU A 50 -11.52 0.31 -18.08
C GLU A 50 -10.43 1.37 -18.34
N GLY A 51 -9.54 1.60 -17.38
CA GLY A 51 -8.45 2.56 -17.48
C GLY A 51 -8.78 3.98 -16.99
N GLN A 52 -7.75 4.83 -16.93
CA GLN A 52 -7.84 6.18 -16.37
C GLN A 52 -8.79 7.10 -17.14
N ALA A 53 -8.87 6.97 -18.46
CA ALA A 53 -9.72 7.84 -19.29
C ALA A 53 -11.20 7.74 -18.90
N SER A 54 -11.67 6.53 -18.54
CA SER A 54 -13.06 6.29 -18.12
C SER A 54 -13.29 6.66 -16.66
N ALA A 55 -12.39 6.27 -15.75
CA ALA A 55 -12.58 6.46 -14.31
C ALA A 55 -12.24 7.87 -13.83
N GLY A 56 -11.26 8.53 -14.43
CA GLY A 56 -10.74 9.84 -13.98
C GLY A 56 -11.82 10.89 -13.74
N PRO A 57 -12.69 11.19 -14.73
CA PRO A 57 -13.75 12.17 -14.57
C PRO A 57 -14.75 11.85 -13.45
N LEU A 58 -14.99 10.56 -13.15
CA LEU A 58 -15.91 10.13 -12.09
C LEU A 58 -15.33 10.33 -10.69
N TRP A 59 -14.02 10.20 -10.55
CA TRP A 59 -13.31 10.32 -9.27
C TRP A 59 -12.87 11.74 -8.94
N GLN A 60 -12.67 12.59 -9.97
CA GLN A 60 -12.14 13.94 -9.80
C GLN A 60 -12.88 14.77 -8.73
N PRO A 61 -14.23 14.79 -8.67
CA PRO A 61 -14.93 15.59 -7.66
C PRO A 61 -14.57 15.22 -6.22
N LEU A 62 -14.43 13.92 -5.94
CA LEU A 62 -14.04 13.43 -4.61
C LEU A 62 -12.60 13.83 -4.29
N LEU A 63 -11.68 13.70 -5.24
CA LEU A 63 -10.27 14.03 -5.04
C LEU A 63 -10.05 15.54 -4.83
N ASP A 64 -10.82 16.37 -5.53
CA ASP A 64 -10.81 17.83 -5.34
C ASP A 64 -11.30 18.21 -3.96
N ASP A 65 -12.40 17.61 -3.49
CA ASP A 65 -12.95 17.88 -2.17
C ASP A 65 -12.03 17.36 -1.06
N MET A 66 -11.41 16.18 -1.24
CA MET A 66 -10.36 15.70 -0.34
C MET A 66 -9.17 16.66 -0.30
N THR A 67 -8.69 17.14 -1.44
CA THR A 67 -7.58 18.11 -1.53
C THR A 67 -7.90 19.38 -0.73
N LYS A 68 -9.11 19.93 -0.88
CA LYS A 68 -9.56 21.09 -0.10
C LYS A 68 -9.62 20.80 1.40
N ALA A 69 -10.11 19.62 1.78
CA ALA A 69 -10.29 19.23 3.17
C ALA A 69 -8.96 18.95 3.90
N VAL A 70 -8.01 18.29 3.23
CA VAL A 70 -6.72 17.91 3.82
C VAL A 70 -5.65 18.99 3.67
N GLY A 71 -5.85 19.96 2.78
CA GLY A 71 -4.93 21.08 2.55
C GLY A 71 -3.67 20.74 1.73
N VAL A 72 -3.56 19.51 1.22
CA VAL A 72 -2.48 19.08 0.33
C VAL A 72 -3.03 18.36 -0.91
N PRO A 73 -2.31 18.38 -2.05
CA PRO A 73 -2.77 17.73 -3.27
C PRO A 73 -3.04 16.23 -3.08
N VAL A 74 -4.22 15.77 -3.47
CA VAL A 74 -4.57 14.34 -3.55
C VAL A 74 -4.51 13.91 -5.01
N LYS A 75 -3.55 13.05 -5.35
CA LYS A 75 -3.29 12.61 -6.73
C LYS A 75 -3.82 11.19 -6.94
N PRO A 76 -4.54 10.90 -8.02
CA PRO A 76 -5.00 9.55 -8.29
C PRO A 76 -3.85 8.64 -8.77
N TYR A 77 -3.91 7.38 -8.37
CA TYR A 77 -3.17 6.28 -8.95
C TYR A 77 -4.17 5.23 -9.43
N PHE A 78 -4.26 5.03 -10.75
CA PHE A 78 -5.18 4.06 -11.33
C PHE A 78 -4.47 2.73 -11.57
N GLY A 79 -4.92 1.68 -10.88
CA GLY A 79 -4.47 0.31 -11.12
C GLY A 79 -5.49 -0.50 -11.91
N SER A 80 -5.02 -1.44 -12.71
CA SER A 80 -5.86 -2.31 -13.54
C SER A 80 -6.51 -3.47 -12.77
N ASN A 81 -5.98 -3.82 -11.60
CA ASN A 81 -6.49 -4.86 -10.71
C ASN A 81 -6.16 -4.54 -9.24
N TYR A 82 -6.78 -5.27 -8.31
CA TYR A 82 -6.56 -5.03 -6.88
C TYR A 82 -5.17 -5.43 -6.41
N THR A 83 -4.55 -6.46 -6.98
CA THR A 83 -3.17 -6.86 -6.64
C THR A 83 -2.19 -5.71 -6.87
N VAL A 84 -2.32 -4.99 -8.00
CA VAL A 84 -1.50 -3.81 -8.31
C VAL A 84 -1.66 -2.73 -7.23
N LEU A 85 -2.88 -2.50 -6.75
CA LEU A 85 -3.11 -1.49 -5.71
C LEU A 85 -2.53 -1.88 -4.36
N VAL A 86 -2.67 -3.16 -3.96
CA VAL A 86 -2.10 -3.68 -2.71
C VAL A 86 -0.58 -3.60 -2.74
N GLU A 87 0.06 -3.99 -3.85
CA GLU A 87 1.53 -3.88 -3.96
C GLU A 87 1.99 -2.42 -4.06
N ALA A 88 1.21 -1.52 -4.67
CA ALA A 88 1.52 -0.09 -4.70
C ALA A 88 1.48 0.52 -3.28
N MET A 89 0.49 0.14 -2.46
CA MET A 89 0.39 0.56 -1.06
C MET A 89 1.53 -0.03 -0.23
N ARG A 90 1.80 -1.33 -0.37
CA ARG A 90 2.93 -2.02 0.30
C ARG A 90 4.28 -1.41 -0.05
N GLY A 91 4.46 -1.00 -1.29
CA GLY A 91 5.65 -0.30 -1.77
C GLY A 91 5.70 1.19 -1.40
N ASN A 92 4.75 1.67 -0.59
CA ASN A 92 4.57 3.07 -0.19
C ASN A 92 4.47 4.05 -1.39
N GLN A 93 3.97 3.56 -2.53
CA GLN A 93 3.69 4.40 -3.69
C GLN A 93 2.36 5.15 -3.52
N THR A 94 1.44 4.58 -2.72
CA THR A 94 0.16 5.18 -2.39
C THR A 94 -0.12 5.12 -0.89
N GLN A 95 -0.82 6.13 -0.38
CA GLN A 95 -1.08 6.31 1.06
C GLN A 95 -2.53 6.00 1.42
N VAL A 96 -3.44 6.14 0.45
CA VAL A 96 -4.87 5.86 0.62
C VAL A 96 -5.33 5.05 -0.58
N ALA A 97 -6.29 4.15 -0.38
CA ALA A 97 -6.87 3.36 -1.45
C ALA A 97 -8.36 3.12 -1.23
N TRP A 98 -9.11 3.01 -2.32
CA TRP A 98 -10.48 2.49 -2.28
C TRP A 98 -10.50 1.00 -2.62
N PHE A 99 -10.78 0.17 -1.62
CA PHE A 99 -10.80 -1.28 -1.76
C PHE A 99 -12.21 -1.87 -1.62
N SER A 100 -12.45 -3.01 -2.29
CA SER A 100 -13.51 -3.94 -1.88
C SER A 100 -13.09 -4.74 -0.65
N ALA A 101 -13.99 -5.50 -0.05
CA ALA A 101 -13.77 -6.11 1.26
C ALA A 101 -12.56 -7.06 1.30
N LYS A 102 -12.43 -7.99 0.34
CA LYS A 102 -11.28 -8.91 0.25
C LYS A 102 -9.93 -8.20 0.08
N PRO A 103 -9.71 -7.31 -0.91
CA PRO A 103 -8.43 -6.65 -1.06
C PRO A 103 -8.13 -5.65 0.07
N ALA A 104 -9.13 -5.19 0.83
CA ALA A 104 -8.88 -4.46 2.07
C ALA A 104 -8.22 -5.36 3.13
N VAL A 105 -8.67 -6.61 3.29
CA VAL A 105 -8.01 -7.60 4.16
C VAL A 105 -6.58 -7.87 3.68
N GLU A 106 -6.37 -8.06 2.38
CA GLU A 106 -5.03 -8.23 1.82
C GLU A 106 -4.12 -7.01 2.08
N ALA A 107 -4.64 -5.80 2.00
CA ALA A 107 -3.90 -4.58 2.30
C ALA A 107 -3.52 -4.48 3.79
N ILE A 108 -4.43 -4.87 4.70
CA ILE A 108 -4.13 -4.95 6.14
C ILE A 108 -2.99 -5.94 6.37
N ASP A 109 -3.13 -7.16 5.85
CA ASP A 109 -2.21 -8.26 6.12
C ASP A 109 -0.83 -8.08 5.48
N ARG A 110 -0.76 -7.32 4.37
CA ARG A 110 0.46 -7.30 3.51
C ARG A 110 1.06 -5.92 3.30
N ALA A 111 0.33 -4.85 3.62
CA ALA A 111 0.75 -3.47 3.44
C ALA A 111 0.60 -2.61 4.70
N ASP A 112 0.36 -3.25 5.87
CA ASP A 112 0.14 -2.58 7.16
C ASP A 112 -0.94 -1.48 7.09
N ALA A 113 -1.96 -1.70 6.26
CA ALA A 113 -3.03 -0.73 6.04
C ALA A 113 -4.05 -0.72 7.19
N GLU A 114 -4.69 0.43 7.40
CA GLU A 114 -5.79 0.59 8.34
C GLU A 114 -7.08 1.00 7.62
N VAL A 115 -8.22 0.48 8.08
CA VAL A 115 -9.53 0.88 7.57
C VAL A 115 -9.98 2.15 8.28
N ILE A 116 -9.93 3.28 7.58
CA ILE A 116 -10.31 4.59 8.13
C ILE A 116 -11.75 5.01 7.78
N ALA A 117 -12.34 4.39 6.75
CA ALA A 117 -13.67 4.73 6.27
C ALA A 117 -14.33 3.53 5.60
N ARG A 118 -15.67 3.50 5.64
CA ARG A 118 -16.51 2.55 4.92
C ARG A 118 -17.68 3.28 4.29
N THR A 119 -18.06 2.88 3.09
CA THR A 119 -19.24 3.41 2.43
C THR A 119 -20.51 2.75 2.98
N VAL A 120 -21.56 3.56 3.09
CA VAL A 120 -22.92 3.11 3.36
C VAL A 120 -23.82 3.64 2.26
N ASN A 121 -24.92 2.95 1.97
CA ASN A 121 -25.94 3.49 1.07
C ASN A 121 -26.71 4.64 1.76
N LYS A 122 -27.63 5.28 1.04
CA LYS A 122 -28.42 6.41 1.56
C LYS A 122 -29.31 6.01 2.73
N GLU A 123 -29.64 4.72 2.84
CA GLU A 123 -30.45 4.11 3.89
C GLU A 123 -29.61 3.63 5.08
N GLY A 124 -28.28 3.82 5.05
CA GLY A 124 -27.36 3.41 6.11
C GLY A 124 -26.95 1.94 6.09
N LEU A 125 -27.35 1.17 5.07
CA LEU A 125 -26.88 -0.20 4.87
C LEU A 125 -25.39 -0.18 4.52
N ASP A 126 -24.65 -1.01 5.23
CA ASP A 126 -23.19 -1.04 5.25
C ASP A 126 -22.61 -2.34 4.68
N SER A 127 -23.46 -3.11 4.02
CA SER A 127 -23.18 -4.39 3.40
C SER A 127 -23.85 -4.46 2.03
N TYR A 128 -23.40 -5.38 1.19
CA TYR A 128 -23.93 -5.61 -0.15
C TYR A 128 -24.09 -7.12 -0.40
N ARG A 129 -24.85 -7.46 -1.44
CA ARG A 129 -25.08 -8.85 -1.86
C ARG A 129 -24.42 -9.12 -3.21
N SER A 130 -23.63 -10.18 -3.28
CA SER A 130 -23.21 -10.78 -4.54
C SER A 130 -24.44 -11.29 -5.27
N THR A 131 -24.60 -10.89 -6.54
CA THR A 131 -25.78 -11.21 -7.33
C THR A 131 -25.36 -11.75 -8.69
N LEU A 132 -25.95 -12.89 -9.07
CA LEU A 132 -25.83 -13.44 -10.42
C LEU A 132 -26.92 -12.81 -11.30
N ILE A 133 -26.51 -12.22 -12.42
CA ILE A 133 -27.43 -11.59 -13.37
C ILE A 133 -27.41 -12.38 -14.67
N VAL A 134 -28.59 -12.67 -15.21
CA VAL A 134 -28.78 -13.30 -16.51
C VAL A 134 -29.63 -12.43 -17.41
N ARG A 135 -29.53 -12.63 -18.73
CA ARG A 135 -30.39 -11.94 -19.70
C ARG A 135 -31.85 -12.31 -19.45
N ALA A 136 -32.74 -11.32 -19.45
CA ALA A 136 -34.18 -11.55 -19.41
C ALA A 136 -34.62 -12.50 -20.55
N GLY A 137 -35.49 -13.45 -20.24
CA GLY A 137 -35.97 -14.45 -21.20
C GLY A 137 -34.97 -15.58 -21.54
N SER A 138 -33.79 -15.63 -20.92
CA SER A 138 -32.80 -16.68 -21.19
C SER A 138 -33.22 -18.09 -20.72
N GLY A 139 -34.21 -18.19 -19.83
CA GLY A 139 -34.62 -19.45 -19.21
C GLY A 139 -33.57 -20.05 -18.26
N ILE A 140 -32.48 -19.33 -17.97
CA ILE A 140 -31.45 -19.77 -17.04
C ILE A 140 -31.98 -19.67 -15.61
N THR A 141 -31.91 -20.77 -14.86
CA THR A 141 -32.29 -20.81 -13.45
C THR A 141 -31.06 -21.02 -12.56
N LEU A 142 -31.19 -20.70 -11.27
CA LEU A 142 -30.10 -20.92 -10.30
C LEU A 142 -29.67 -22.40 -10.25
N ASP A 143 -30.63 -23.34 -10.21
CA ASP A 143 -30.33 -24.78 -10.18
C ASP A 143 -29.48 -25.23 -11.38
N GLN A 144 -29.74 -24.67 -12.57
CA GLN A 144 -28.95 -24.97 -13.75
C GLN A 144 -27.51 -24.44 -13.66
N VAL A 145 -27.31 -23.29 -13.01
CA VAL A 145 -25.97 -22.74 -12.76
C VAL A 145 -25.23 -23.61 -11.74
N LEU A 146 -25.90 -23.95 -10.63
CA LEU A 146 -25.34 -24.76 -9.54
C LEU A 146 -25.05 -26.22 -9.93
N ALA A 147 -25.69 -26.74 -10.98
CA ALA A 147 -25.36 -28.04 -11.54
C ALA A 147 -23.94 -28.12 -12.12
N CYS A 148 -23.24 -26.99 -12.31
CA CYS A 148 -21.84 -26.92 -12.73
C CYS A 148 -21.50 -27.71 -14.01
N GLY A 149 -22.48 -27.91 -14.89
CA GLY A 149 -22.36 -28.74 -16.10
C GLY A 149 -21.55 -28.12 -17.25
N LYS A 150 -20.76 -27.05 -16.99
CA LYS A 150 -19.95 -26.32 -17.99
C LYS A 150 -20.73 -25.83 -19.23
N LYS A 151 -22.02 -25.57 -19.07
CA LYS A 151 -22.94 -25.16 -20.15
C LYS A 151 -22.91 -23.66 -20.46
N TYR A 152 -22.54 -22.83 -19.48
CA TYR A 152 -22.66 -21.38 -19.55
C TYR A 152 -21.29 -20.69 -19.49
N ASN A 153 -21.18 -19.56 -20.18
CA ASN A 153 -20.06 -18.64 -19.98
C ASN A 153 -20.39 -17.75 -18.77
N PHE A 154 -19.55 -17.81 -17.74
CA PHE A 154 -19.73 -17.04 -16.53
C PHE A 154 -18.77 -15.86 -16.51
N GLY A 155 -19.33 -14.64 -16.43
CA GLY A 155 -18.54 -13.41 -16.35
C GLY A 155 -18.05 -13.20 -14.92
N ILE A 156 -16.72 -13.25 -14.74
CA ILE A 156 -16.06 -13.06 -13.45
C ILE A 156 -15.25 -11.75 -13.51
N GLY A 157 -15.21 -11.04 -12.38
CA GLY A 157 -14.41 -9.84 -12.23
C GLY A 157 -12.94 -10.15 -11.91
N ASP A 158 -12.29 -9.20 -11.25
CA ASP A 158 -10.95 -9.42 -10.71
C ASP A 158 -10.92 -10.59 -9.70
N ALA A 159 -9.84 -11.37 -9.66
CA ALA A 159 -9.71 -12.53 -8.76
C ALA A 159 -9.77 -12.18 -7.26
N GLN A 160 -9.48 -10.94 -6.90
CA GLN A 160 -9.62 -10.42 -5.54
C GLN A 160 -10.99 -9.77 -5.30
N SER A 161 -11.86 -9.67 -6.31
CA SER A 161 -13.20 -9.11 -6.15
C SER A 161 -14.04 -9.95 -5.19
N THR A 162 -14.66 -9.29 -4.20
CA THR A 162 -15.55 -9.96 -3.24
C THR A 162 -16.87 -10.39 -3.91
N SER A 163 -17.53 -9.51 -4.66
CA SER A 163 -18.81 -9.86 -5.32
C SER A 163 -18.65 -10.42 -6.72
N GLY A 164 -17.51 -10.19 -7.35
CA GLY A 164 -17.25 -10.59 -8.73
C GLY A 164 -16.61 -11.97 -8.87
N THR A 165 -16.13 -12.58 -7.77
CA THR A 165 -15.35 -13.83 -7.81
C THR A 165 -15.58 -14.78 -6.63
N LEU A 166 -15.65 -14.29 -5.37
CA LEU A 166 -15.87 -15.12 -4.18
C LEU A 166 -17.35 -15.51 -4.01
#